data_AF-A0A517TG38-F1
#
_entry.id   AF-A0A517TG38-F1
#
_cell.length_a   1.000
_cell.length_b   1.000
_cell.length_c   1.000
_cell.angle_alpha   90.00
_cell.angle_beta   90.00
_cell.angle_gamma   90.00
#
_symmetry.space_group_name_H-M   'P 1'
#
loop_
_entity.id
_entity.type
_entity.pdbx_description
1 polymer ?
#
loop_
_entity_poly.entity_id
_entity_poly.type
_entity_poly.pdbx_seq_one_letter_code
_entity_poly.pdbx_strand_id
1 'polypeptide(L)'
;MRPFLLRFMCSAPILGVLLFALPALAQRPNVVFVLIDDLSHYGVSAYGSTEVSEKFGRFDRRPMSTPRIDRLAEEGLLCEQAYIYPLCEPSRVALMTGQYNSRNFLKAKSLHASQITFGDVFQRAGYTTGMFGKWKQTRGTKDLPAKDYLYRFGWDEFCCFDVTDEGRRYLNPLLVENGELVNYKNKPTEIDPETGRRWYGPDIVNRHALDFIDRHRDEPFFLYYPMILVHDEHTPTPDTTPRKAYDTFPDTNCRNKPCDGDDRYYFPDMVMYADKLIGNVIDKLDALGLRENTLVVVMGDNGTKEPFVHHLADGSDYVGGKGDTKDNGLHVPLVFSQPGKVPAGSRYAGLVDVVDLCPTLYEATEIDAPNADAIDGLSFWDQVAGAAGEHRDHIYTWYNANRQATDLDRVLRYAFDKDFKRYAPHHSYPEGRFFDLRTDRLERGGDRQVEIAFKHIHHSGLPAEELDPEQRRASERLQAIVDAHAYVAVTDLKLSAPRGTAEVGETLTLACQVLPADATRQNVVWESSDPEVASINKFGELTAHRPGRARVTVFSWDDARPLADRSVPAYSRDGVSDTLEVRVGGS
;
A
#
# COMPACT_ATOMS: atom_id res chain seq x y z
N MET A 1 30.22 4.43 -94.19
CA MET A 1 30.10 5.88 -93.92
C MET A 1 29.54 6.06 -92.51
N ARG A 2 30.29 6.79 -91.66
CA ARG A 2 29.98 7.29 -90.30
C ARG A 2 29.70 6.27 -89.15
N PRO A 3 30.40 6.37 -88.01
CA PRO A 3 30.20 5.51 -86.85
C PRO A 3 29.17 6.11 -85.87
N PHE A 4 28.38 5.26 -85.21
CA PHE A 4 27.57 5.63 -84.05
C PHE A 4 28.13 4.93 -82.81
N LEU A 5 28.52 5.73 -81.81
CA LEU A 5 28.94 5.28 -80.49
C LEU A 5 27.75 4.66 -79.73
N LEU A 6 27.87 3.40 -79.32
CA LEU A 6 27.00 2.79 -78.33
C LEU A 6 27.58 3.05 -76.92
N ARG A 7 26.89 3.85 -76.11
CA ARG A 7 27.14 3.98 -74.68
C ARG A 7 26.58 2.74 -73.96
N PHE A 8 27.44 1.96 -73.31
CA PHE A 8 27.01 0.98 -72.31
C PHE A 8 26.64 1.71 -71.02
N MET A 9 25.36 1.70 -70.63
CA MET A 9 24.92 2.06 -69.29
C MET A 9 24.97 0.80 -68.42
N CYS A 10 25.86 0.77 -67.44
CA CYS A 10 25.83 -0.20 -66.35
C CYS A 10 24.65 0.12 -65.42
N SER A 11 23.60 -0.70 -65.44
CA SER A 11 22.55 -0.71 -64.43
C SER A 11 23.00 -1.59 -63.26
N ALA A 12 23.36 -0.98 -62.12
CA ALA A 12 23.54 -1.67 -60.85
C ALA A 12 22.17 -2.00 -60.24
N PRO A 13 21.94 -3.22 -59.70
CA PRO A 13 20.70 -3.52 -59.01
C PRO A 13 20.69 -2.88 -57.62
N ILE A 14 19.70 -2.03 -57.35
CA ILE A 14 19.42 -1.51 -56.01
C ILE A 14 18.85 -2.67 -55.20
N LEU A 15 19.66 -3.23 -54.32
CA LEU A 15 19.24 -4.23 -53.35
C LEU A 15 18.41 -3.52 -52.27
N GLY A 16 17.09 -3.56 -52.41
CA GLY A 16 16.16 -3.06 -51.38
C GLY A 16 16.25 -3.94 -50.14
N VAL A 17 16.97 -3.46 -49.12
CA VAL A 17 16.95 -4.05 -47.78
C VAL A 17 15.59 -3.71 -47.16
N LEU A 18 14.66 -4.65 -47.22
CA LEU A 18 13.46 -4.66 -46.38
C LEU A 18 13.92 -4.87 -44.93
N LEU A 19 14.12 -3.77 -44.21
CA LEU A 19 14.16 -3.76 -42.74
C LEU A 19 12.77 -4.15 -42.25
N PHE A 20 12.59 -5.43 -41.94
CA PHE A 20 11.52 -5.85 -41.05
C PHE A 20 11.78 -5.20 -39.71
N ALA A 21 10.99 -4.17 -39.37
CA ALA A 21 10.88 -3.73 -38.00
C ALA A 21 10.40 -4.95 -37.21
N LEU A 22 11.30 -5.54 -36.42
CA LEU A 22 10.89 -6.44 -35.35
C LEU A 22 9.84 -5.67 -34.55
N PRO A 23 8.64 -6.22 -34.30
CA PRO A 23 7.72 -5.57 -33.39
C PRO A 23 8.52 -5.38 -32.09
N ALA A 24 8.65 -4.14 -31.64
CA ALA A 24 9.11 -3.89 -30.29
C ALA A 24 8.23 -4.78 -29.41
N LEU A 25 8.84 -5.75 -28.73
CA LEU A 25 8.13 -6.51 -27.69
C LEU A 25 7.46 -5.44 -26.85
N ALA A 26 6.11 -5.42 -26.80
CA ALA A 26 5.40 -4.40 -26.07
C ALA A 26 5.94 -4.44 -24.63
N GLN A 27 6.70 -3.41 -24.26
CA GLN A 27 7.36 -3.37 -22.97
C GLN A 27 6.25 -3.24 -21.94
N ARG A 28 6.24 -4.12 -20.94
CA ARG A 28 5.29 -4.03 -19.83
C ARG A 28 5.34 -2.61 -19.24
N PRO A 29 4.20 -2.02 -18.85
CA PRO A 29 4.18 -0.64 -18.39
C PRO A 29 4.91 -0.51 -17.05
N ASN A 30 5.59 0.62 -16.84
CA ASN A 30 6.06 0.97 -15.51
C ASN A 30 4.87 1.24 -14.59
N VAL A 31 5.09 1.11 -13.28
CA VAL A 31 4.07 1.47 -12.29
C VAL A 31 4.67 2.44 -11.28
N VAL A 32 3.99 3.57 -11.09
CA VAL A 32 4.26 4.53 -10.02
C VAL A 32 3.04 4.57 -9.10
N PHE A 33 3.17 3.99 -7.92
CA PHE A 33 2.14 4.01 -6.88
C PHE A 33 2.53 5.02 -5.80
N VAL A 34 1.84 6.15 -5.74
CA VAL A 34 1.95 7.13 -4.66
C VAL A 34 0.92 6.84 -3.58
N LEU A 35 1.36 6.72 -2.32
CA LEU A 35 0.48 6.56 -1.17
C LEU A 35 0.69 7.71 -0.17
N ILE A 36 -0.30 8.60 -0.05
CA ILE A 36 -0.27 9.79 0.82
C ILE A 36 -0.68 9.41 2.25
N ASP A 37 0.07 9.91 3.25
CA ASP A 37 -0.17 9.64 4.67
C ASP A 37 -1.18 10.64 5.26
N ASP A 38 -2.18 10.17 6.01
CA ASP A 38 -3.16 11.01 6.74
C ASP A 38 -3.99 12.00 5.90
N LEU A 39 -4.48 11.58 4.74
CA LEU A 39 -5.27 12.43 3.85
C LEU A 39 -6.53 11.73 3.33
N SER A 40 -7.70 12.25 3.72
CA SER A 40 -9.00 11.84 3.14
C SER A 40 -9.15 12.38 1.72
N HIS A 41 -10.14 11.90 0.98
CA HIS A 41 -10.41 12.32 -0.40
C HIS A 41 -10.52 13.85 -0.56
N TYR A 42 -11.18 14.56 0.36
CA TYR A 42 -11.23 16.04 0.36
C TYR A 42 -9.91 16.76 0.69
N GLY A 43 -8.83 16.03 0.98
CA GLY A 43 -7.49 16.61 0.98
C GLY A 43 -6.94 16.88 -0.42
N VAL A 44 -7.59 16.37 -1.47
CA VAL A 44 -7.26 16.57 -2.88
C VAL A 44 -8.35 17.43 -3.53
N SER A 45 -7.96 18.52 -4.19
CA SER A 45 -8.92 19.52 -4.68
C SER A 45 -9.84 19.02 -5.80
N ALA A 46 -9.45 18.01 -6.58
CA ALA A 46 -10.34 17.33 -7.52
C ALA A 46 -11.58 16.67 -6.89
N TYR A 47 -11.58 16.44 -5.57
CA TYR A 47 -12.75 15.96 -4.82
C TYR A 47 -13.65 17.10 -4.32
N GLY A 48 -13.28 18.37 -4.53
CA GLY A 48 -14.17 19.52 -4.34
C GLY A 48 -13.92 20.38 -3.10
N SER A 49 -12.86 20.13 -2.33
CA SER A 49 -12.42 20.98 -1.22
C SER A 49 -11.17 21.77 -1.59
N THR A 50 -11.17 23.08 -1.36
CA THR A 50 -10.01 23.96 -1.60
C THR A 50 -9.60 24.78 -0.37
N GLU A 51 -10.27 24.54 0.76
CA GLU A 51 -10.03 25.22 2.02
C GLU A 51 -10.08 24.22 3.17
N VAL A 52 -9.25 24.45 4.18
CA VAL A 52 -9.23 23.67 5.41
C VAL A 52 -9.17 24.61 6.61
N SER A 53 -9.77 24.19 7.72
CA SER A 53 -9.66 24.83 9.03
C SER A 53 -9.17 23.88 10.12
N GLU A 54 -8.87 24.43 11.30
CA GLU A 54 -8.48 23.67 12.47
C GLU A 54 -9.47 23.90 13.63
N LYS A 55 -10.09 22.81 14.10
CA LYS A 55 -11.19 22.80 15.05
C LYS A 55 -10.86 23.44 16.41
N PHE A 56 -9.59 23.46 16.80
CA PHE A 56 -9.13 23.97 18.09
C PHE A 56 -8.63 25.42 18.02
N GLY A 57 -8.91 26.11 16.91
CA GLY A 57 -8.67 27.54 16.74
C GLY A 57 -7.21 27.89 16.44
N ARG A 58 -6.39 26.94 15.96
CA ARG A 58 -5.02 27.26 15.53
C ARG A 58 -5.00 28.18 14.30
N PHE A 59 -5.94 27.97 13.38
CA PHE A 59 -6.28 28.86 12.27
C PHE A 59 -7.75 28.67 11.90
N ASP A 60 -8.36 29.71 11.31
CA ASP A 60 -9.72 29.66 10.78
C ASP A 60 -9.69 28.98 9.40
N ARG A 61 -9.88 29.66 8.27
CA ARG A 61 -9.76 29.04 6.94
C ARG A 61 -8.42 29.34 6.26
N ARG A 62 -7.80 28.33 5.67
CA ARG A 62 -6.61 28.48 4.82
C ARG A 62 -6.82 27.78 3.47
N PRO A 63 -6.29 28.36 2.37
CA PRO A 63 -6.34 27.73 1.07
C PRO A 63 -5.47 26.47 1.04
N MET A 64 -5.92 25.47 0.30
CA MET A 64 -5.24 24.20 0.09
C MET A 64 -5.66 23.66 -1.29
N SER A 65 -4.71 23.37 -2.17
CA SER A 65 -5.00 22.88 -3.52
C SER A 65 -3.93 21.90 -3.99
N THR A 66 -4.32 20.95 -4.85
CA THR A 66 -3.47 19.89 -5.37
C THR A 66 -3.50 19.84 -6.91
N PRO A 67 -3.09 20.91 -7.62
CA PRO A 67 -3.24 20.99 -9.07
C PRO A 67 -2.50 19.88 -9.84
N ARG A 68 -1.44 19.28 -9.29
CA ARG A 68 -0.73 18.18 -9.96
C ARG A 68 -1.52 16.87 -9.86
N ILE A 69 -2.14 16.58 -8.73
CA ILE A 69 -3.06 15.45 -8.58
C ILE A 69 -4.34 15.69 -9.40
N ASP A 70 -4.86 16.91 -9.42
CA ASP A 70 -6.05 17.27 -10.20
C ASP A 70 -5.82 17.01 -11.70
N ARG A 71 -4.65 17.38 -12.21
CA ARG A 71 -4.25 17.05 -13.59
C ARG A 71 -4.25 15.53 -13.86
N LEU A 72 -3.75 14.70 -12.93
CA LEU A 72 -3.81 13.24 -13.10
C LEU A 72 -5.25 12.71 -13.15
N ALA A 73 -6.16 13.30 -12.37
CA ALA A 73 -7.57 12.96 -12.42
C ALA A 73 -8.22 13.39 -13.74
N GLU A 74 -7.89 14.57 -14.26
CA GLU A 74 -8.33 15.05 -15.57
C GLU A 74 -7.78 14.19 -16.73
N GLU A 75 -6.54 13.71 -16.62
CA GLU A 75 -5.89 12.86 -17.62
C GLU A 75 -6.24 11.38 -17.47
N GLY A 76 -7.03 11.00 -16.45
CA GLY A 76 -7.30 9.60 -16.12
C GLY A 76 -8.67 9.39 -15.47
N LEU A 77 -8.69 8.56 -14.43
CA LEU A 77 -9.87 8.15 -13.69
C LEU A 77 -9.76 8.61 -12.22
N LEU A 78 -10.81 9.28 -11.72
CA LEU A 78 -11.01 9.54 -10.29
C LEU A 78 -12.04 8.56 -9.71
N CYS A 79 -11.66 7.81 -8.68
CA CYS A 79 -12.57 6.91 -7.95
C CYS A 79 -13.27 7.68 -6.83
N GLU A 80 -14.59 7.65 -6.78
CA GLU A 80 -15.41 8.43 -5.84
C GLU A 80 -15.67 7.72 -4.51
N GLN A 81 -15.37 6.42 -4.43
CA GLN A 81 -15.78 5.52 -3.36
C GLN A 81 -14.65 4.55 -3.00
N ALA A 82 -13.47 5.08 -2.64
CA ALA A 82 -12.30 4.30 -2.28
C ALA A 82 -12.10 4.23 -0.76
N TYR A 83 -12.13 3.02 -0.21
CA TYR A 83 -12.14 2.77 1.21
C TYR A 83 -10.98 1.86 1.64
N ILE A 84 -10.52 2.10 2.86
CA ILE A 84 -9.36 1.43 3.44
C ILE A 84 -9.54 1.24 4.94
N TYR A 85 -8.51 0.77 5.65
CA TYR A 85 -8.52 0.72 7.11
C TYR A 85 -8.36 2.12 7.74
N PRO A 86 -8.84 2.34 8.98
CA PRO A 86 -8.73 3.65 9.64
C PRO A 86 -7.31 4.12 10.01
N LEU A 87 -6.27 3.31 9.81
CA LEU A 87 -4.91 3.58 10.28
C LEU A 87 -3.84 3.11 9.28
N CYS A 88 -2.70 3.80 9.29
CA CYS A 88 -1.60 3.59 8.35
C CYS A 88 -1.16 2.11 8.22
N GLU A 89 -0.80 1.47 9.34
CA GLU A 89 -0.25 0.11 9.32
C GLU A 89 -1.21 -0.95 8.79
N PRO A 90 -2.46 -1.08 9.30
CA PRO A 90 -3.40 -2.05 8.78
C PRO A 90 -3.72 -1.82 7.29
N SER A 91 -3.89 -0.56 6.87
CA SER A 91 -4.07 -0.19 5.46
C SER A 91 -2.91 -0.63 4.59
N ARG A 92 -1.67 -0.32 4.99
CA ARG A 92 -0.47 -0.65 4.21
C ARG A 92 -0.22 -2.15 4.14
N VAL A 93 -0.50 -2.90 5.22
CA VAL A 93 -0.40 -4.37 5.18
C VAL A 93 -1.43 -4.96 4.21
N ALA A 94 -2.68 -4.51 4.27
CA ALA A 94 -3.72 -4.98 3.36
C ALA A 94 -3.41 -4.61 1.90
N LEU A 95 -2.99 -3.37 1.67
CA LEU A 95 -2.56 -2.88 0.35
C LEU A 95 -1.43 -3.73 -0.23
N MET A 96 -0.36 -3.95 0.54
CA MET A 96 0.82 -4.64 0.04
C MET A 96 0.58 -6.14 -0.20
N THR A 97 -0.38 -6.75 0.49
CA THR A 97 -0.61 -8.21 0.44
C THR A 97 -1.84 -8.60 -0.36
N GLY A 98 -2.78 -7.66 -0.60
CA GLY A 98 -4.09 -7.95 -1.15
C GLY A 98 -4.97 -8.78 -0.21
N GLN A 99 -4.66 -8.81 1.09
CA GLN A 99 -5.35 -9.62 2.08
C GLN A 99 -6.06 -8.77 3.13
N TYR A 100 -7.23 -9.21 3.57
CA TYR A 100 -7.87 -8.69 4.76
C TYR A 100 -6.99 -8.94 5.98
N ASN A 101 -6.96 -7.97 6.89
CA ASN A 101 -6.13 -8.02 8.09
C ASN A 101 -6.48 -9.15 9.08
N SER A 102 -7.65 -9.79 8.96
CA SER A 102 -7.96 -11.03 9.69
C SER A 102 -6.97 -12.16 9.35
N ARG A 103 -6.41 -12.16 8.13
CA ARG A 103 -5.49 -13.18 7.61
C ARG A 103 -4.03 -12.97 8.01
N ASN A 104 -3.58 -11.73 8.15
CA ASN A 104 -2.14 -11.45 8.28
C ASN A 104 -1.73 -10.31 9.24
N PHE A 105 -2.67 -9.60 9.85
CA PHE A 105 -2.34 -8.54 10.80
C PHE A 105 -2.37 -9.05 12.24
N LEU A 106 -1.20 -9.10 12.88
CA LEU A 106 -1.08 -9.52 14.29
C LEU A 106 -0.92 -8.36 15.26
N LYS A 107 -0.08 -7.38 14.92
CA LYS A 107 0.12 -6.12 15.65
C LYS A 107 0.88 -5.14 14.76
N ALA A 108 0.91 -3.87 15.16
CA ALA A 108 1.69 -2.86 14.45
C ALA A 108 3.20 -3.18 14.45
N LYS A 109 3.89 -2.80 13.38
CA LYS A 109 5.36 -2.90 13.22
C LYS A 109 5.89 -4.34 13.37
N SER A 110 5.14 -5.35 12.92
CA SER A 110 5.51 -6.77 13.06
C SER A 110 5.30 -7.66 11.84
N LEU A 111 5.07 -7.12 10.64
CA LEU A 111 4.85 -7.91 9.42
C LEU A 111 6.03 -8.86 9.17
N HIS A 112 5.77 -10.16 9.12
CA HIS A 112 6.81 -11.17 8.94
C HIS A 112 7.13 -11.41 7.45
N ALA A 113 8.40 -11.67 7.13
CA ALA A 113 8.90 -11.92 5.77
C ALA A 113 8.29 -13.14 5.07
N SER A 114 7.55 -13.99 5.77
CA SER A 114 6.78 -15.07 5.12
C SER A 114 5.58 -14.56 4.33
N GLN A 115 5.16 -13.31 4.53
CA GLN A 115 4.11 -12.68 3.74
C GLN A 115 4.64 -12.36 2.34
N ILE A 116 3.83 -12.68 1.33
CA ILE A 116 4.07 -12.29 -0.06
C ILE A 116 3.42 -10.92 -0.27
N THR A 117 4.21 -9.98 -0.74
CA THR A 117 3.76 -8.61 -1.01
C THR A 117 3.88 -8.27 -2.49
N PHE A 118 3.26 -7.18 -2.94
CA PHE A 118 3.38 -6.72 -4.32
C PHE A 118 4.83 -6.47 -4.76
N GLY A 119 5.75 -6.13 -3.84
CA GLY A 119 7.16 -5.95 -4.14
C GLY A 119 7.79 -7.28 -4.52
N ASP A 120 7.49 -8.34 -3.75
CA ASP A 120 7.90 -9.70 -4.07
C ASP A 120 7.34 -10.16 -5.43
N VAL A 121 6.07 -9.85 -5.72
CA VAL A 121 5.42 -10.25 -6.99
C VAL A 121 5.98 -9.48 -8.19
N PHE A 122 6.14 -8.16 -8.10
CA PHE A 122 6.74 -7.35 -9.15
C PHE A 122 8.20 -7.72 -9.41
N GLN A 123 9.01 -7.87 -8.36
CA GLN A 123 10.40 -8.30 -8.48
C GLN A 123 10.50 -9.66 -9.18
N ARG A 124 9.68 -10.63 -8.76
CA ARG A 124 9.61 -11.94 -9.39
C ARG A 124 9.15 -11.89 -10.85
N ALA A 125 8.29 -10.94 -11.20
CA ALA A 125 7.83 -10.72 -12.57
C ALA A 125 8.86 -10.00 -13.47
N GLY A 126 10.06 -9.70 -12.95
CA GLY A 126 11.17 -9.09 -13.68
C GLY A 126 11.18 -7.57 -13.67
N TYR A 127 10.46 -6.93 -12.77
CA TYR A 127 10.55 -5.48 -12.55
C TYR A 127 11.70 -5.17 -11.61
N THR A 128 12.39 -4.05 -11.86
CA THR A 128 13.23 -3.42 -10.83
C THR A 128 12.31 -2.68 -9.85
N THR A 129 12.45 -2.91 -8.55
CA THR A 129 11.53 -2.37 -7.53
C THR A 129 12.18 -1.32 -6.63
N GLY A 130 11.51 -0.18 -6.46
CA GLY A 130 11.98 0.95 -5.65
C GLY A 130 10.93 1.38 -4.63
N MET A 131 11.34 1.57 -3.37
CA MET A 131 10.48 2.10 -2.31
C MET A 131 11.10 3.30 -1.59
N PHE A 132 10.50 4.47 -1.75
CA PHE A 132 11.05 5.71 -1.17
C PHE A 132 9.98 6.41 -0.33
N GLY A 133 10.22 6.61 0.97
CA GLY A 133 9.24 7.26 1.85
C GLY A 133 9.07 6.56 3.20
N LYS A 134 7.87 6.09 3.55
CA LYS A 134 7.50 5.52 4.86
C LYS A 134 7.36 4.00 4.79
N TRP A 135 8.06 3.30 5.69
CA TRP A 135 7.87 1.87 5.94
C TRP A 135 6.79 1.65 6.99
N LYS A 136 7.16 1.43 8.27
CA LYS A 136 6.26 1.16 9.42
C LYS A 136 5.67 -0.25 9.50
N GLN A 137 5.95 -1.17 8.57
CA GLN A 137 5.39 -2.53 8.59
C GLN A 137 6.10 -3.48 9.57
N THR A 138 7.40 -3.34 9.80
CA THR A 138 8.20 -4.28 10.61
C THR A 138 9.46 -3.65 11.23
N ARG A 139 9.98 -4.25 12.31
CA ARG A 139 11.29 -3.96 12.92
C ARG A 139 12.32 -5.08 12.73
N GLY A 140 12.10 -5.96 11.76
CA GLY A 140 12.91 -7.16 11.57
C GLY A 140 12.81 -8.14 12.73
N THR A 141 13.68 -9.15 12.73
CA THR A 141 13.82 -10.10 13.85
C THR A 141 15.09 -9.75 14.63
N LYS A 142 15.41 -10.46 15.73
CA LYS A 142 16.75 -10.28 16.31
C LYS A 142 17.86 -10.84 15.43
N ASP A 143 17.55 -11.84 14.60
CA ASP A 143 18.52 -12.50 13.72
C ASP A 143 18.78 -11.69 12.45
N LEU A 144 17.78 -10.96 11.94
CA LEU A 144 17.89 -10.10 10.76
C LEU A 144 17.40 -8.68 11.09
N PRO A 145 18.32 -7.71 11.23
CA PRO A 145 17.98 -6.32 11.57
C PRO A 145 17.00 -5.67 10.60
N ALA A 146 16.15 -4.77 11.11
CA ALA A 146 15.13 -4.07 10.33
C ALA A 146 15.63 -3.50 8.99
N LYS A 147 16.81 -2.87 8.99
CA LYS A 147 17.42 -2.23 7.81
C LYS A 147 17.69 -3.21 6.67
N ASP A 148 18.01 -4.46 6.99
CA ASP A 148 18.28 -5.54 6.02
C ASP A 148 17.02 -6.38 5.78
N TYR A 149 16.02 -6.29 6.67
CA TYR A 149 14.76 -7.02 6.58
C TYR A 149 13.85 -6.50 5.46
N LEU A 150 14.02 -5.26 4.99
CA LEU A 150 13.24 -4.69 3.88
C LEU A 150 13.43 -5.46 2.57
N TYR A 151 14.65 -5.94 2.28
CA TYR A 151 14.94 -6.78 1.13
C TYR A 151 14.11 -8.08 1.09
N ARG A 152 13.54 -8.48 2.24
CA ARG A 152 12.65 -9.65 2.32
C ARG A 152 11.24 -9.38 1.81
N PHE A 153 10.93 -8.21 1.27
CA PHE A 153 9.63 -7.85 0.70
C PHE A 153 9.72 -7.45 -0.77
N GLY A 154 10.79 -7.90 -1.46
CA GLY A 154 11.00 -7.68 -2.89
C GLY A 154 11.28 -6.23 -3.26
N TRP A 155 12.07 -5.53 -2.45
CA TRP A 155 12.59 -4.19 -2.75
C TRP A 155 14.06 -4.27 -3.15
N ASP A 156 14.40 -3.87 -4.38
CA ASP A 156 15.79 -3.77 -4.83
C ASP A 156 16.46 -2.52 -4.27
N GLU A 157 15.73 -1.41 -4.22
CA GLU A 157 16.20 -0.12 -3.71
C GLU A 157 15.20 0.53 -2.77
N PHE A 158 15.70 1.21 -1.73
CA PHE A 158 14.87 1.97 -0.82
C PHE A 158 15.58 3.11 -0.10
N CYS A 159 14.83 4.18 0.17
CA CYS A 159 15.18 5.25 1.12
C CYS A 159 13.97 5.51 2.01
N CYS A 160 13.99 4.99 3.24
CA CYS A 160 12.80 4.87 4.06
C CYS A 160 12.94 5.41 5.50
N PHE A 161 11.92 6.16 5.90
CA PHE A 161 11.59 6.54 7.27
C PHE A 161 10.91 5.37 8.02
N ASP A 162 11.03 5.40 9.35
CA ASP A 162 10.40 4.45 10.28
C ASP A 162 10.76 2.98 10.02
N VAL A 163 12.02 2.69 9.72
CA VAL A 163 12.56 1.33 9.53
C VAL A 163 13.08 0.75 10.84
N THR A 164 14.13 1.32 11.43
CA THR A 164 14.70 0.85 12.71
C THR A 164 13.89 1.33 13.90
N ASP A 165 13.55 2.61 13.93
CA ASP A 165 12.74 3.30 14.92
C ASP A 165 12.06 4.50 14.26
N GLU A 166 11.16 5.16 14.99
CA GLU A 166 10.35 6.24 14.42
C GLU A 166 11.13 7.55 14.22
N GLY A 167 12.39 7.69 14.67
CA GLY A 167 13.29 8.74 14.21
C GLY A 167 12.72 10.17 14.10
N ARG A 168 13.25 10.98 13.18
CA ARG A 168 12.60 12.20 12.69
C ARG A 168 12.30 12.02 11.21
N ARG A 169 11.21 12.62 10.74
CA ARG A 169 10.71 12.38 9.38
C ARG A 169 10.84 13.57 8.44
N TYR A 170 10.81 14.79 8.97
CA TYR A 170 10.83 16.03 8.18
C TYR A 170 12.20 16.72 8.26
N LEU A 171 12.41 17.58 9.24
CA LEU A 171 13.69 18.27 9.43
C LEU A 171 14.76 17.30 9.93
N ASN A 172 15.94 17.31 9.30
CA ASN A 172 17.11 16.50 9.69
C ASN A 172 16.74 15.02 10.00
N PRO A 173 16.18 14.31 9.00
CA PRO A 173 15.51 13.03 9.22
C PRO A 173 16.47 11.90 9.59
N LEU A 174 15.90 10.82 10.11
CA LEU A 174 16.56 9.52 10.25
C LEU A 174 15.97 8.57 9.20
N LEU A 175 16.77 8.19 8.21
CA LEU A 175 16.35 7.36 7.09
C LEU A 175 17.23 6.11 6.99
N VAL A 176 16.71 5.05 6.37
CA VAL A 176 17.51 3.92 5.92
C VAL A 176 17.60 3.96 4.40
N GLU A 177 18.82 4.10 3.89
CA GLU A 177 19.18 4.15 2.46
C GLU A 177 19.86 2.85 2.09
N ASN A 178 19.19 1.96 1.34
CA ASN A 178 19.72 0.67 0.86
C ASN A 178 20.43 -0.16 1.95
N GLY A 179 19.84 -0.20 3.16
CA GLY A 179 20.37 -0.95 4.31
C GLY A 179 21.36 -0.17 5.18
N GLU A 180 21.65 1.10 4.87
CA GLU A 180 22.46 2.01 5.69
C GLU A 180 21.57 2.97 6.50
N LEU A 181 21.78 3.06 7.81
CA LEU A 181 21.08 4.03 8.64
C LEU A 181 21.75 5.40 8.58
N VAL A 182 21.06 6.39 8.03
CA VAL A 182 21.57 7.75 7.82
C VAL A 182 20.83 8.73 8.72
N ASN A 183 21.57 9.35 9.65
CA ASN A 183 21.05 10.43 10.50
C ASN A 183 21.51 11.79 9.98
N TYR A 184 20.62 12.51 9.32
CA TYR A 184 20.93 13.78 8.66
C TYR A 184 21.29 14.92 9.62
N LYS A 185 20.89 14.84 10.90
CA LYS A 185 21.33 15.79 11.93
C LYS A 185 22.81 15.65 12.29
N ASN A 186 23.38 14.46 12.09
CA ASN A 186 24.77 14.17 12.42
C ASN A 186 25.70 14.31 11.20
N LYS A 187 25.20 14.76 10.05
CA LYS A 187 26.03 15.05 8.88
C LYS A 187 26.98 16.22 9.20
N PRO A 188 28.14 16.32 8.52
CA PRO A 188 29.10 17.42 8.74
C PRO A 188 28.47 18.81 8.59
N THR A 189 27.44 18.92 7.74
CA THR A 189 26.58 20.10 7.61
C THR A 189 25.12 19.68 7.82
N GLU A 190 24.40 20.41 8.69
CA GLU A 190 22.94 20.33 8.77
C GLU A 190 22.25 20.99 7.55
N ILE A 191 23.05 21.50 6.61
CA ILE A 191 22.60 22.13 5.38
C ILE A 191 22.73 21.13 4.23
N ASP A 192 21.64 20.96 3.50
CA ASP A 192 21.55 20.29 2.21
C ASP A 192 22.30 21.13 1.16
N PRO A 193 23.35 20.59 0.52
CA PRO A 193 24.15 21.31 -0.46
C PRO A 193 23.37 21.67 -1.73
N GLU A 194 22.30 20.95 -2.06
CA GLU A 194 21.49 21.25 -3.26
C GLU A 194 20.56 22.44 -3.02
N THR A 195 20.04 22.60 -1.81
CA THR A 195 19.07 23.67 -1.49
C THR A 195 19.70 24.86 -0.77
N GLY A 196 20.85 24.67 -0.13
CA GLY A 196 21.48 25.64 0.77
C GLY A 196 20.70 25.86 2.07
N ARG A 197 19.78 24.95 2.42
CA ARG A 197 18.90 25.02 3.60
C ARG A 197 18.98 23.73 4.40
N ARG A 198 18.25 23.64 5.52
CA ARG A 198 18.21 22.41 6.32
C ARG A 198 17.75 21.21 5.49
N TRP A 199 18.18 20.01 5.87
CA TRP A 199 17.73 18.77 5.24
C TRP A 199 16.23 18.55 5.48
N TYR A 200 15.50 18.19 4.41
CA TYR A 200 14.09 17.83 4.46
C TYR A 200 13.87 16.41 3.96
N GLY A 201 13.34 15.52 4.81
CA GLY A 201 13.12 14.11 4.49
C GLY A 201 12.29 13.88 3.23
N PRO A 202 11.15 14.57 3.03
CA PRO A 202 10.38 14.46 1.80
C PRO A 202 11.17 14.79 0.53
N ASP A 203 12.10 15.76 0.56
CA ASP A 203 12.96 16.09 -0.59
C ASP A 203 13.98 14.98 -0.85
N ILE A 204 14.61 14.44 0.22
CA ILE A 204 15.58 13.36 0.10
C ILE A 204 14.94 12.14 -0.57
N VAL A 205 13.81 11.66 -0.04
CA VAL A 205 13.13 10.47 -0.61
C VAL A 205 12.60 10.74 -2.03
N ASN A 206 12.16 11.97 -2.34
CA ASN A 206 11.75 12.35 -3.70
C ASN A 206 12.95 12.28 -4.66
N ARG A 207 14.12 12.81 -4.29
CA ARG A 207 15.33 12.72 -5.11
C ARG A 207 15.73 11.28 -5.41
N HIS A 208 15.65 10.39 -4.42
CA HIS A 208 15.89 8.96 -4.66
C HIS A 208 14.88 8.36 -5.64
N ALA A 209 13.58 8.71 -5.54
CA ALA A 209 12.58 8.26 -6.50
C ALA A 209 12.84 8.78 -7.93
N LEU A 210 13.24 10.05 -8.07
CA LEU A 210 13.56 10.64 -9.38
C LEU A 210 14.82 10.03 -10.01
N ASP A 211 15.83 9.76 -9.18
CA ASP A 211 17.07 9.09 -9.59
C ASP A 211 16.81 7.62 -10.00
N PHE A 212 15.99 6.90 -9.25
CA PHE A 212 15.54 5.56 -9.59
C PHE A 212 14.86 5.51 -10.97
N ILE A 213 13.90 6.40 -11.23
CA ILE A 213 13.24 6.49 -12.54
C ILE A 213 14.27 6.78 -13.65
N ASP A 214 15.26 7.65 -13.41
CA ASP A 214 16.28 7.97 -14.41
C ASP A 214 17.15 6.77 -14.78
N ARG A 215 17.63 6.04 -13.76
CA ARG A 215 18.54 4.90 -13.94
C ARG A 215 17.86 3.68 -14.54
N HIS A 216 16.57 3.48 -14.26
CA HIS A 216 15.80 2.32 -14.71
C HIS A 216 14.85 2.63 -15.88
N ARG A 217 15.01 3.76 -16.56
CA ARG A 217 14.13 4.18 -17.67
C ARG A 217 14.05 3.21 -18.86
N ASP A 218 15.06 2.36 -19.03
CA ASP A 218 15.19 1.44 -20.17
C ASP A 218 14.66 0.03 -19.85
N GLU A 219 14.14 -0.21 -18.64
CA GLU A 219 13.58 -1.48 -18.16
C GLU A 219 12.28 -1.25 -17.37
N PRO A 220 11.38 -2.25 -17.23
CA PRO A 220 10.16 -2.06 -16.46
C PRO A 220 10.48 -1.88 -14.96
N PHE A 221 9.92 -0.84 -14.34
CA PHE A 221 10.08 -0.58 -12.92
C PHE A 221 8.77 -0.44 -12.16
N PHE A 222 8.79 -0.86 -10.89
CA PHE A 222 7.72 -0.62 -9.92
C PHE A 222 8.24 0.33 -8.83
N LEU A 223 7.77 1.56 -8.86
CA LEU A 223 8.02 2.57 -7.86
C LEU A 223 6.83 2.64 -6.89
N TYR A 224 7.04 2.22 -5.65
CA TYR A 224 6.14 2.50 -4.55
C TYR A 224 6.66 3.74 -3.79
N TYR A 225 5.90 4.83 -3.83
CA TYR A 225 6.19 6.08 -3.14
C TYR A 225 5.22 6.30 -1.96
N PRO A 226 5.41 5.59 -0.83
CA PRO A 226 4.66 5.83 0.39
C PRO A 226 5.11 7.13 1.04
N MET A 227 4.44 8.25 0.76
CA MET A 227 4.86 9.55 1.24
C MET A 227 4.94 9.61 2.76
N ILE A 228 5.92 10.36 3.26
CA ILE A 228 6.04 10.74 4.69
C ILE A 228 5.00 11.82 5.02
N LEU A 229 4.71 12.69 4.05
CA LEU A 229 3.69 13.72 4.11
C LEU A 229 2.29 13.09 4.00
N VAL A 230 1.28 13.57 4.74
CA VAL A 230 1.22 14.82 5.54
C VAL A 230 1.01 14.57 7.03
N HIS A 231 1.44 13.40 7.53
CA HIS A 231 1.28 12.96 8.92
C HIS A 231 1.77 14.01 9.96
N ASP A 232 1.27 13.88 11.19
CA ASP A 232 1.68 14.71 12.33
C ASP A 232 3.21 14.77 12.58
N GLU A 233 3.60 15.73 13.44
CA GLU A 233 4.84 16.52 13.34
C GLU A 233 4.71 17.61 12.26
N HIS A 234 3.62 18.37 12.27
CA HIS A 234 3.36 19.38 11.25
C HIS A 234 4.42 20.48 11.31
N THR A 235 5.28 20.52 10.29
CA THR A 235 6.38 21.49 10.18
C THR A 235 6.16 22.40 8.97
N PRO A 236 6.72 23.63 8.96
CA PRO A 236 6.87 24.35 7.71
C PRO A 236 7.62 23.49 6.68
N THR A 237 7.29 23.67 5.41
CA THR A 237 8.00 23.05 4.29
C THR A 237 9.04 24.02 3.74
N PRO A 238 9.97 23.58 2.87
CA PRO A 238 10.88 24.49 2.18
C PRO A 238 10.17 25.65 1.45
N ASP A 239 8.92 25.46 1.01
CA ASP A 239 8.17 26.52 0.31
C ASP A 239 7.33 27.40 1.24
N THR A 240 7.23 27.08 2.53
CA THR A 240 6.47 27.88 3.50
C THR A 240 6.95 29.33 3.54
N THR A 241 5.99 30.26 3.52
CA THR A 241 6.23 31.70 3.65
C THR A 241 5.81 32.24 5.03
N PRO A 242 6.60 33.13 5.66
CA PRO A 242 7.91 33.62 5.21
C PRO A 242 8.98 32.52 5.28
N ARG A 243 9.91 32.50 4.30
CA ARG A 243 10.92 31.42 4.16
C ARG A 243 11.66 31.08 5.45
N LYS A 244 11.97 32.11 6.26
CA LYS A 244 12.66 31.96 7.55
C LYS A 244 11.94 31.00 8.51
N ALA A 245 10.62 30.86 8.44
CA ALA A 245 9.85 29.94 9.27
C ALA A 245 10.42 28.52 9.20
N TYR A 246 10.71 28.04 7.99
CA TYR A 246 11.34 26.73 7.78
C TYR A 246 12.74 26.63 8.35
N ASP A 247 13.56 27.68 8.31
CA ASP A 247 14.95 27.58 8.78
C ASP A 247 15.07 27.68 10.31
N THR A 248 14.11 28.33 10.97
CA THR A 248 14.12 28.54 12.43
C THR A 248 13.18 27.64 13.21
N PHE A 249 12.38 26.80 12.53
CA PHE A 249 11.44 25.91 13.22
C PHE A 249 12.17 24.91 14.13
N PRO A 250 11.65 24.63 15.34
CA PRO A 250 12.24 23.64 16.23
C PRO A 250 12.38 22.27 15.57
N ASP A 251 13.58 21.69 15.65
CA ASP A 251 13.87 20.31 15.22
C ASP A 251 13.74 19.35 16.42
N THR A 252 12.55 19.34 17.02
CA THR A 252 12.16 18.50 18.16
C THR A 252 11.23 17.39 17.69
N ASN A 253 11.60 16.15 17.99
CA ASN A 253 10.75 14.98 17.74
C ASN A 253 9.62 14.95 18.78
N CYS A 254 8.38 15.11 18.34
CA CYS A 254 7.24 15.20 19.26
C CYS A 254 6.71 13.84 19.73
N ARG A 255 7.03 12.70 19.09
CA ARG A 255 6.57 11.34 19.46
C ARG A 255 5.15 11.28 20.09
N ASN A 256 4.16 11.92 19.46
CA ASN A 256 2.78 12.00 19.95
C ASN A 256 2.57 12.76 21.28
N LYS A 257 3.46 13.69 21.63
CA LYS A 257 3.34 14.57 22.80
C LYS A 257 3.29 16.03 22.34
N PRO A 258 2.56 16.91 23.04
CA PRO A 258 2.64 18.34 22.78
C PRO A 258 4.08 18.82 22.89
N CYS A 259 4.60 19.39 21.81
CA CYS A 259 5.97 19.89 21.73
C CYS A 259 6.03 21.01 20.68
N ASP A 260 7.13 21.76 20.65
CA ASP A 260 7.33 22.91 19.76
C ASP A 260 7.66 22.52 18.31
N GLY A 261 7.84 21.22 18.03
CA GLY A 261 8.10 20.65 16.70
C GLY A 261 6.85 20.14 15.95
N ASP A 262 5.64 20.40 16.44
CA ASP A 262 4.37 20.05 15.78
C ASP A 262 3.41 21.23 15.85
N ASP A 263 3.24 21.93 14.72
CA ASP A 263 2.35 23.07 14.58
C ASP A 263 1.39 22.87 13.42
N ARG A 264 0.14 22.52 13.77
CA ARG A 264 -0.96 22.26 12.83
C ARG A 264 -1.19 23.39 11.83
N TYR A 265 -0.75 24.61 12.14
CA TYR A 265 -0.77 25.73 11.20
C TYR A 265 -0.16 25.39 9.83
N TYR A 266 0.85 24.51 9.78
CA TYR A 266 1.55 24.16 8.54
C TYR A 266 0.94 22.99 7.75
N PHE A 267 -0.16 22.38 8.22
CA PHE A 267 -0.82 21.30 7.49
C PHE A 267 -1.16 21.63 6.02
N PRO A 268 -1.77 22.80 5.69
CA PRO A 268 -2.05 23.15 4.29
C PRO A 268 -0.78 23.27 3.44
N ASP A 269 0.30 23.82 4.00
CA ASP A 269 1.59 23.95 3.32
C ASP A 269 2.18 22.58 3.00
N MET A 270 2.01 21.61 3.91
CA MET A 270 2.47 20.22 3.72
C MET A 270 1.68 19.50 2.64
N VAL A 271 0.36 19.71 2.54
CA VAL A 271 -0.48 19.14 1.46
C VAL A 271 -0.07 19.69 0.10
N MET A 272 0.08 21.02 -0.02
CA MET A 272 0.55 21.63 -1.27
C MET A 272 1.97 21.20 -1.64
N TYR A 273 2.83 20.94 -0.65
CA TYR A 273 4.17 20.41 -0.90
C TYR A 273 4.15 18.95 -1.34
N ALA A 274 3.23 18.12 -0.80
CA ALA A 274 3.04 16.76 -1.27
C ALA A 274 2.64 16.73 -2.76
N ASP A 275 1.68 17.59 -3.16
CA ASP A 275 1.29 17.77 -4.56
C ASP A 275 2.46 18.16 -5.46
N LYS A 276 3.31 19.10 -5.01
CA LYS A 276 4.55 19.48 -5.71
C LYS A 276 5.48 18.27 -5.92
N LEU A 277 5.72 17.47 -4.90
CA LEU A 277 6.62 16.31 -4.99
C LEU A 277 6.09 15.21 -5.91
N ILE A 278 4.76 15.02 -5.94
CA ILE A 278 4.08 14.16 -6.92
C ILE A 278 4.28 14.75 -8.32
N GLY A 279 4.11 16.07 -8.48
CA GLY A 279 4.40 16.80 -9.70
C GLY A 279 5.81 16.57 -10.22
N ASN A 280 6.83 16.58 -9.37
CA ASN A 280 8.21 16.30 -9.78
C ASN A 280 8.37 14.90 -10.40
N VAL A 281 7.66 13.89 -9.87
CA VAL A 281 7.68 12.52 -10.40
C VAL A 281 7.03 12.49 -11.79
N ILE A 282 5.87 13.13 -11.95
CA ILE A 282 5.18 13.23 -13.25
C ILE A 282 6.05 13.97 -14.27
N ASP A 283 6.61 15.13 -13.88
CA ASP A 283 7.47 15.94 -14.75
C ASP A 283 8.73 15.16 -15.18
N LYS A 284 9.26 14.27 -14.32
CA LYS A 284 10.37 13.37 -14.64
C LYS A 284 9.98 12.28 -15.64
N LEU A 285 8.81 11.66 -15.48
CA LEU A 285 8.28 10.69 -16.46
C LEU A 285 8.06 11.35 -17.83
N ASP A 286 7.49 12.56 -17.85
CA ASP A 286 7.28 13.34 -19.08
C ASP A 286 8.62 13.68 -19.75
N ALA A 287 9.60 14.17 -18.97
CA ALA A 287 10.93 14.53 -19.47
C ALA A 287 11.70 13.34 -20.08
N LEU A 288 11.45 12.13 -19.60
CA LEU A 288 12.06 10.89 -20.10
C LEU A 288 11.21 10.19 -21.18
N GLY A 289 10.03 10.73 -21.52
CA GLY A 289 9.13 10.11 -22.50
C GLY A 289 8.47 8.82 -22.01
N LEU A 290 8.38 8.61 -20.70
CA LEU A 290 7.87 7.38 -20.09
C LEU A 290 6.36 7.43 -19.81
N ARG A 291 5.73 8.61 -19.92
CA ARG A 291 4.36 8.85 -19.46
C ARG A 291 3.33 7.91 -20.11
N GLU A 292 3.37 7.68 -21.42
CA GLU A 292 2.40 6.81 -22.11
C GLU A 292 2.53 5.33 -21.66
N ASN A 293 3.73 4.90 -21.27
CA ASN A 293 4.01 3.54 -20.80
C ASN A 293 4.15 3.44 -19.27
N THR A 294 3.51 4.35 -18.52
CA THR A 294 3.54 4.31 -17.04
C THR A 294 2.14 4.45 -16.47
N LEU A 295 1.72 3.47 -15.68
CA LEU A 295 0.54 3.59 -14.82
C LEU A 295 0.90 4.39 -13.58
N VAL A 296 0.26 5.54 -13.40
CA VAL A 296 0.38 6.36 -12.18
C VAL A 296 -0.88 6.15 -11.34
N VAL A 297 -0.69 5.75 -10.08
CA VAL A 297 -1.76 5.59 -9.09
C VAL A 297 -1.46 6.51 -7.92
N VAL A 298 -2.44 7.32 -7.49
CA VAL A 298 -2.35 8.17 -6.30
C VAL A 298 -3.46 7.79 -5.34
N MET A 299 -3.11 7.38 -4.12
CA MET A 299 -4.06 6.94 -3.09
C MET A 299 -3.71 7.51 -1.71
N GLY A 300 -4.68 7.63 -0.79
CA GLY A 300 -4.42 7.90 0.65
C GLY A 300 -4.35 6.63 1.51
N ASP A 301 -3.68 6.67 2.68
CA ASP A 301 -3.50 5.51 3.58
C ASP A 301 -4.40 5.47 4.82
N ASN A 302 -5.13 6.56 5.11
CA ASN A 302 -6.29 6.69 5.99
C ASN A 302 -6.89 8.11 5.88
N GLY A 303 -8.03 8.34 6.52
CA GLY A 303 -8.65 9.67 6.57
C GLY A 303 -7.75 10.74 7.21
N THR A 304 -8.10 12.00 6.95
CA THR A 304 -7.43 13.16 7.56
C THR A 304 -7.54 13.11 9.08
N LYS A 305 -6.53 13.61 9.80
CA LYS A 305 -6.52 13.68 11.27
C LYS A 305 -7.68 14.55 11.82
N GLU A 306 -8.20 14.20 12.99
CA GLU A 306 -9.41 14.77 13.59
C GLU A 306 -9.45 16.29 13.87
N PRO A 307 -8.32 17.03 13.99
CA PRO A 307 -8.36 18.47 14.18
C PRO A 307 -8.77 19.23 12.91
N PHE A 308 -8.59 18.65 11.73
CA PHE A 308 -8.76 19.37 10.47
C PHE A 308 -10.19 19.22 9.93
N VAL A 309 -10.71 20.29 9.35
CA VAL A 309 -12.05 20.33 8.74
C VAL A 309 -11.92 20.84 7.32
N HIS A 310 -12.31 20.01 6.35
CA HIS A 310 -12.37 20.38 4.94
C HIS A 310 -13.71 21.07 4.66
N HIS A 311 -13.68 22.17 3.90
CA HIS A 311 -14.87 22.95 3.58
C HIS A 311 -15.26 22.77 2.12
N LEU A 312 -16.50 22.35 1.88
CA LEU A 312 -17.02 22.10 0.54
C LEU A 312 -17.72 23.32 -0.05
N ALA A 313 -17.81 23.35 -1.37
CA ALA A 313 -18.44 24.44 -2.11
C ALA A 313 -19.93 24.63 -1.79
N ASP A 314 -20.61 23.58 -1.31
CA ASP A 314 -22.01 23.63 -0.87
C ASP A 314 -22.19 24.18 0.56
N GLY A 315 -21.08 24.52 1.24
CA GLY A 315 -21.07 25.04 2.60
C GLY A 315 -21.05 23.97 3.69
N SER A 316 -21.00 22.68 3.33
CA SER A 316 -20.86 21.59 4.30
C SER A 316 -19.42 21.40 4.78
N ASP A 317 -19.29 20.89 6.01
CA ASP A 317 -18.02 20.65 6.67
C ASP A 317 -17.73 19.15 6.76
N TYR A 318 -16.52 18.75 6.36
CA TYR A 318 -16.02 17.39 6.50
C TYR A 318 -14.86 17.33 7.49
N VAL A 319 -15.17 16.94 8.72
CA VAL A 319 -14.20 16.82 9.81
C VAL A 319 -13.38 15.54 9.65
N GLY A 320 -12.06 15.62 9.78
CA GLY A 320 -11.18 14.45 9.77
C GLY A 320 -11.55 13.39 10.81
N GLY A 321 -11.22 12.13 10.53
CA GLY A 321 -11.63 10.97 11.33
C GLY A 321 -10.60 9.86 11.41
N LYS A 322 -9.30 10.14 11.22
CA LYS A 322 -8.23 9.13 11.36
C LYS A 322 -8.43 8.25 12.60
N GLY A 323 -8.34 6.93 12.43
CA GLY A 323 -8.52 5.94 13.48
C GLY A 323 -9.98 5.54 13.75
N ASP A 324 -10.96 6.23 13.16
CA ASP A 324 -12.39 5.93 13.26
C ASP A 324 -12.85 5.05 12.09
N THR A 325 -13.85 4.21 12.36
CA THR A 325 -14.43 3.31 11.34
C THR A 325 -15.52 3.98 10.51
N LYS A 326 -15.75 5.28 10.67
CA LYS A 326 -16.73 6.06 9.89
C LYS A 326 -16.13 6.49 8.55
N ASP A 327 -16.96 7.01 7.65
CA ASP A 327 -16.53 7.51 6.34
C ASP A 327 -15.29 8.43 6.41
N ASN A 328 -15.25 9.35 7.37
CA ASN A 328 -14.14 10.29 7.56
C ASN A 328 -12.82 9.71 8.07
N GLY A 329 -12.81 8.44 8.50
CA GLY A 329 -11.60 7.68 8.77
C GLY A 329 -11.21 6.71 7.66
N LEU A 330 -12.18 6.26 6.85
CA LEU A 330 -12.01 5.20 5.84
C LEU A 330 -11.82 5.72 4.41
N HIS A 331 -12.42 6.87 4.05
CA HIS A 331 -12.55 7.30 2.65
C HIS A 331 -11.38 8.19 2.20
N VAL A 332 -10.61 7.71 1.24
CA VAL A 332 -9.36 8.30 0.74
C VAL A 332 -9.43 8.66 -0.74
N PRO A 333 -8.56 9.56 -1.24
CA PRO A 333 -8.47 9.78 -2.67
C PRO A 333 -7.95 8.51 -3.35
N LEU A 334 -8.37 8.28 -4.58
CA LEU A 334 -7.81 7.25 -5.46
C LEU A 334 -7.95 7.71 -6.93
N VAL A 335 -6.82 7.89 -7.59
CA VAL A 335 -6.71 8.33 -8.98
C VAL A 335 -5.82 7.36 -9.75
N PHE A 336 -6.26 6.96 -10.94
CA PHE A 336 -5.46 6.21 -11.92
C PHE A 336 -5.23 7.06 -13.15
N SER A 337 -4.02 7.05 -13.70
CA SER A 337 -3.71 7.80 -14.91
C SER A 337 -2.67 7.05 -15.74
N GLN A 338 -3.03 6.75 -16.99
CA GLN A 338 -2.10 6.27 -18.02
C GLN A 338 -2.63 6.67 -19.39
N PRO A 339 -2.01 7.64 -20.07
CA PRO A 339 -2.43 8.07 -21.40
C PRO A 339 -2.57 6.90 -22.37
N GLY A 340 -3.69 6.84 -23.09
CA GLY A 340 -3.98 5.80 -24.07
C GLY A 340 -4.50 4.48 -23.50
N LYS A 341 -4.48 4.28 -22.17
CA LYS A 341 -5.00 3.07 -21.49
C LYS A 341 -6.15 3.38 -20.54
N VAL A 342 -6.04 4.45 -19.75
CA VAL A 342 -7.10 4.94 -18.87
C VAL A 342 -7.85 6.07 -19.59
N PRO A 343 -9.17 5.99 -19.76
CA PRO A 343 -9.91 7.06 -20.45
C PRO A 343 -9.89 8.36 -19.63
N ALA A 344 -9.39 9.44 -20.24
CA ALA A 344 -9.21 10.73 -19.57
C ALA A 344 -10.55 11.36 -19.10
N GLY A 345 -10.50 12.01 -17.94
CA GLY A 345 -11.62 12.74 -17.33
C GLY A 345 -12.73 11.83 -16.80
N SER A 346 -12.45 10.53 -16.64
CA SER A 346 -13.44 9.56 -16.21
C SER A 346 -13.64 9.59 -14.70
N ARG A 347 -14.81 9.13 -14.25
CA ARG A 347 -15.12 8.97 -12.83
C ARG A 347 -15.70 7.58 -12.58
N TYR A 348 -15.26 6.93 -11.50
CA TYR A 348 -15.75 5.62 -11.09
C TYR A 348 -16.44 5.71 -9.73
N ALA A 349 -17.75 5.49 -9.72
CA ALA A 349 -18.58 5.59 -8.52
C ALA A 349 -18.80 4.25 -7.80
N GLY A 350 -18.25 3.14 -8.31
CA GLY A 350 -18.34 1.84 -7.64
C GLY A 350 -17.44 1.78 -6.41
N LEU A 351 -17.80 0.93 -5.45
CA LEU A 351 -16.97 0.71 -4.25
C LEU A 351 -15.61 0.16 -4.65
N VAL A 352 -14.54 0.66 -4.03
CA VAL A 352 -13.17 0.12 -4.13
C VAL A 352 -12.66 -0.11 -2.71
N ASP A 353 -12.10 -1.29 -2.47
CA ASP A 353 -11.46 -1.66 -1.21
C ASP A 353 -9.94 -1.69 -1.38
N VAL A 354 -9.21 -1.47 -0.29
CA VAL A 354 -7.74 -1.42 -0.30
C VAL A 354 -7.11 -2.71 -0.84
N VAL A 355 -7.78 -3.84 -0.64
CA VAL A 355 -7.29 -5.15 -1.08
C VAL A 355 -7.39 -5.33 -2.60
N ASP A 356 -8.20 -4.52 -3.30
CA ASP A 356 -8.38 -4.58 -4.76
C ASP A 356 -7.19 -4.07 -5.54
N LEU A 357 -6.36 -3.24 -4.91
CA LEU A 357 -5.25 -2.60 -5.59
C LEU A 357 -4.21 -3.64 -6.03
N CYS A 358 -3.90 -4.65 -5.22
CA CYS A 358 -3.00 -5.73 -5.62
C CYS A 358 -3.42 -6.42 -6.94
N PRO A 359 -4.59 -7.09 -7.01
CA PRO A 359 -5.00 -7.77 -8.23
C PRO A 359 -5.22 -6.80 -9.40
N THR A 360 -5.66 -5.56 -9.14
CA THR A 360 -5.79 -4.52 -10.19
C THR A 360 -4.44 -4.14 -10.80
N LEU A 361 -3.40 -3.97 -9.99
CA LEU A 361 -2.05 -3.68 -10.49
C LEU A 361 -1.46 -4.87 -11.28
N TYR A 362 -1.71 -6.09 -10.82
CA TYR A 362 -1.26 -7.30 -11.51
C TYR A 362 -1.94 -7.47 -12.86
N GLU A 363 -3.26 -7.25 -12.93
CA GLU A 363 -3.99 -7.30 -14.20
C GLU A 363 -3.53 -6.18 -15.16
N ALA A 364 -3.35 -4.96 -14.66
CA ALA A 364 -2.88 -3.82 -15.45
C ALA A 364 -1.49 -4.03 -16.08
N THR A 365 -0.69 -4.92 -15.48
CA THR A 365 0.69 -5.21 -15.88
C THR A 365 0.88 -6.59 -16.47
N GLU A 366 -0.21 -7.35 -16.65
CA GLU A 366 -0.21 -8.71 -17.17
C GLU A 366 0.73 -9.64 -16.36
N ILE A 367 0.67 -9.53 -15.03
CA ILE A 367 1.41 -10.36 -14.07
C ILE A 367 0.49 -11.43 -13.49
N ASP A 368 0.86 -12.69 -13.68
CA ASP A 368 0.25 -13.81 -12.97
C ASP A 368 0.81 -13.89 -11.55
N ALA A 369 0.01 -13.51 -10.56
CA ALA A 369 0.44 -13.57 -9.16
C ALA A 369 0.66 -15.03 -8.72
N PRO A 370 1.84 -15.40 -8.20
CA PRO A 370 2.14 -16.78 -7.78
C PRO A 370 1.30 -17.25 -6.59
N ASN A 371 0.60 -16.33 -5.93
CA ASN A 371 -0.25 -16.55 -4.77
C ASN A 371 -1.68 -16.04 -5.01
N ALA A 372 -2.20 -16.12 -6.25
CA ALA A 372 -3.52 -15.61 -6.61
C ALA A 372 -4.64 -16.09 -5.67
N ASP A 373 -4.64 -17.37 -5.27
CA ASP A 373 -5.64 -17.95 -4.35
C ASP A 373 -5.59 -17.36 -2.93
N ALA A 374 -4.53 -16.63 -2.58
CA ALA A 374 -4.35 -16.00 -1.29
C ALA A 374 -4.69 -14.50 -1.28
N ILE A 375 -5.16 -13.95 -2.40
CA ILE A 375 -5.59 -12.55 -2.53
C ILE A 375 -7.11 -12.48 -2.31
N ASP A 376 -7.55 -11.61 -1.41
CA ASP A 376 -8.98 -11.42 -1.11
C ASP A 376 -9.63 -10.34 -2.00
N GLY A 377 -8.81 -9.47 -2.60
CA GLY A 377 -9.27 -8.40 -3.49
C GLY A 377 -9.80 -8.90 -4.83
N LEU A 378 -10.64 -8.07 -5.44
CA LEU A 378 -11.16 -8.25 -6.78
C LEU A 378 -10.56 -7.18 -7.67
N SER A 379 -9.93 -7.58 -8.77
CA SER A 379 -9.46 -6.59 -9.74
C SER A 379 -10.63 -5.79 -10.30
N PHE A 380 -10.39 -4.51 -10.50
CA PHE A 380 -11.30 -3.61 -11.22
C PHE A 380 -10.59 -2.88 -12.37
N TRP A 381 -9.50 -3.46 -12.88
CA TRP A 381 -8.73 -2.89 -13.96
C TRP A 381 -9.59 -2.67 -15.22
N ASP A 382 -10.51 -3.59 -15.53
CA ASP A 382 -11.50 -3.40 -16.60
C ASP A 382 -12.25 -2.07 -16.46
N GLN A 383 -12.73 -1.73 -15.25
CA GLN A 383 -13.42 -0.46 -15.00
C GLN A 383 -12.47 0.73 -15.11
N VAL A 384 -11.22 0.57 -14.64
CA VAL A 384 -10.16 1.57 -14.83
C VAL A 384 -9.87 1.83 -16.31
N ALA A 385 -9.91 0.79 -17.15
CA ALA A 385 -9.73 0.85 -18.59
C ALA A 385 -10.99 1.27 -19.36
N GLY A 386 -12.09 1.60 -18.67
CA GLY A 386 -13.31 2.16 -19.26
C GLY A 386 -14.49 1.20 -19.44
N ALA A 387 -14.41 -0.02 -18.90
CA ALA A 387 -15.56 -0.91 -18.85
C ALA A 387 -16.66 -0.35 -17.92
N ALA A 388 -17.92 -0.58 -18.29
CA ALA A 388 -19.06 -0.22 -17.46
C ALA A 388 -19.31 -1.25 -16.36
N GLY A 389 -20.08 -0.85 -15.34
CA GLY A 389 -20.48 -1.71 -14.23
C GLY A 389 -19.58 -1.55 -13.00
N GLU A 390 -19.96 -2.24 -11.93
CA GLU A 390 -19.23 -2.24 -10.65
C GLU A 390 -18.69 -3.64 -10.40
N HIS A 391 -17.44 -3.72 -9.90
CA HIS A 391 -16.77 -5.00 -9.67
C HIS A 391 -17.16 -5.66 -8.34
N ARG A 392 -17.76 -4.90 -7.41
CA ARG A 392 -18.20 -5.36 -6.09
C ARG A 392 -19.44 -4.60 -5.64
N ASP A 393 -20.20 -5.20 -4.74
CA ASP A 393 -21.41 -4.62 -4.13
C ASP A 393 -21.25 -4.32 -2.63
N HIS A 394 -20.15 -4.76 -2.00
CA HIS A 394 -19.88 -4.54 -0.58
C HIS A 394 -18.39 -4.50 -0.23
N ILE A 395 -18.09 -4.08 0.99
CA ILE A 395 -16.77 -4.11 1.62
C ILE A 395 -16.92 -4.79 2.98
N TYR A 396 -16.00 -5.72 3.29
CA TYR A 396 -15.85 -6.32 4.63
C TYR A 396 -14.61 -5.77 5.31
N THR A 397 -14.65 -5.65 6.65
CA THR A 397 -13.51 -5.19 7.42
C THR A 397 -13.39 -5.91 8.76
N TRP A 398 -12.17 -6.35 9.08
CA TRP A 398 -11.72 -6.77 10.40
C TRP A 398 -10.67 -5.78 10.93
N TYR A 399 -10.94 -5.04 12.00
CA TYR A 399 -10.06 -3.97 12.46
C TYR A 399 -9.80 -4.05 13.96
N ASN A 400 -8.53 -4.01 14.37
CA ASN A 400 -8.13 -4.15 15.78
C ASN A 400 -7.42 -2.91 16.37
N ALA A 401 -7.48 -1.76 15.68
CA ALA A 401 -6.90 -0.50 16.14
C ALA A 401 -5.42 -0.58 16.58
N ASN A 402 -4.58 -1.27 15.81
CA ASN A 402 -3.15 -1.49 16.10
C ASN A 402 -2.87 -2.23 17.42
N ARG A 403 -3.86 -2.92 17.98
CA ARG A 403 -3.69 -3.78 19.17
C ARG A 403 -3.21 -5.16 18.77
N GLN A 404 -2.98 -6.02 19.75
CA GLN A 404 -2.65 -7.41 19.45
C GLN A 404 -3.89 -8.10 18.88
N ALA A 405 -3.74 -8.97 17.88
CA ALA A 405 -4.85 -9.72 17.31
C ALA A 405 -5.49 -10.72 18.29
N THR A 406 -4.84 -10.99 19.44
CA THR A 406 -5.41 -11.72 20.58
C THR A 406 -6.36 -10.89 21.44
N ASP A 407 -6.32 -9.56 21.32
CA ASP A 407 -7.18 -8.64 22.06
C ASP A 407 -8.53 -8.52 21.35
N LEU A 408 -9.38 -9.53 21.51
CA LEU A 408 -10.66 -9.64 20.83
C LEU A 408 -11.64 -8.51 21.23
N ASP A 409 -11.45 -7.89 22.40
CA ASP A 409 -12.22 -6.73 22.86
C ASP A 409 -11.95 -5.46 22.03
N ARG A 410 -10.93 -5.49 21.17
CA ARG A 410 -10.57 -4.38 20.28
C ARG A 410 -10.93 -4.66 18.82
N VAL A 411 -11.38 -5.86 18.53
CA VAL A 411 -11.69 -6.29 17.17
C VAL A 411 -13.10 -5.85 16.81
N LEU A 412 -13.18 -4.97 15.82
CA LEU A 412 -14.41 -4.64 15.13
C LEU A 412 -14.48 -5.45 13.84
N ARG A 413 -15.63 -6.07 13.59
CA ARG A 413 -15.98 -6.66 12.31
C ARG A 413 -17.21 -5.97 11.75
N TYR A 414 -17.19 -5.59 10.49
CA TYR A 414 -18.33 -4.96 9.84
C TYR A 414 -18.31 -5.18 8.34
N ALA A 415 -19.48 -5.02 7.73
CA ALA A 415 -19.62 -4.92 6.29
C ALA A 415 -20.48 -3.70 5.94
N PHE A 416 -20.22 -3.10 4.79
CA PHE A 416 -21.02 -1.99 4.27
C PHE A 416 -21.10 -2.04 2.75
N ASP A 417 -22.16 -1.43 2.24
CA ASP A 417 -22.30 -1.03 0.84
C ASP A 417 -22.44 0.50 0.78
N LYS A 418 -22.89 1.03 -0.36
CA LYS A 418 -23.06 2.48 -0.55
C LYS A 418 -24.11 3.11 0.35
N ASP A 419 -25.10 2.31 0.77
CA ASP A 419 -26.30 2.79 1.43
C ASP A 419 -26.36 2.40 2.92
N PHE A 420 -25.78 1.26 3.29
CA PHE A 420 -25.96 0.67 4.61
C PHE A 420 -24.67 0.09 5.19
N LYS A 421 -24.63 0.02 6.52
CA LYS A 421 -23.51 -0.58 7.26
C LYS A 421 -23.97 -1.40 8.46
N ARG A 422 -23.36 -2.58 8.63
CA ARG A 422 -23.61 -3.51 9.74
C ARG A 422 -22.32 -3.85 10.45
N TYR A 423 -22.23 -3.53 11.74
CA TYR A 423 -21.17 -3.97 12.64
C TYR A 423 -21.59 -5.21 13.40
N ALA A 424 -20.76 -6.25 13.43
CA ALA A 424 -20.96 -7.45 14.23
C ALA A 424 -21.21 -7.14 15.73
N PRO A 425 -21.84 -8.06 16.48
CA PRO A 425 -21.82 -8.06 17.94
C PRO A 425 -20.43 -7.77 18.52
N HIS A 426 -20.37 -6.88 19.49
CA HIS A 426 -19.16 -6.46 20.18
C HIS A 426 -19.45 -6.23 21.66
N HIS A 427 -18.45 -6.32 22.56
CA HIS A 427 -18.70 -6.15 24.00
C HIS A 427 -19.33 -4.79 24.35
N SER A 428 -19.04 -3.76 23.55
CA SER A 428 -19.63 -2.42 23.69
C SER A 428 -21.03 -2.29 23.09
N TYR A 429 -21.40 -3.17 22.16
CA TYR A 429 -22.69 -3.22 21.47
C TYR A 429 -23.08 -4.69 21.22
N PRO A 430 -23.68 -5.38 22.22
CA PRO A 430 -23.91 -6.82 22.16
C PRO A 430 -24.77 -7.29 20.98
N GLU A 431 -25.68 -6.45 20.50
CA GLU A 431 -26.54 -6.76 19.34
C GLU A 431 -25.89 -6.40 17.98
N GLY A 432 -24.70 -5.81 18.01
CA GLY A 432 -24.10 -5.14 16.87
C GLY A 432 -24.70 -3.75 16.66
N ARG A 433 -24.45 -3.17 15.48
CA ARG A 433 -24.94 -1.83 15.11
C ARG A 433 -25.31 -1.78 13.64
N PHE A 434 -26.33 -1.00 13.28
CA PHE A 434 -26.76 -0.80 11.90
C PHE A 434 -26.99 0.69 11.59
N PHE A 435 -26.56 1.14 10.42
CA PHE A 435 -26.65 2.53 9.98
C PHE A 435 -27.12 2.65 8.53
N ASP A 436 -27.93 3.68 8.26
CA ASP A 436 -28.31 4.13 6.92
C ASP A 436 -27.40 5.28 6.50
N LEU A 437 -26.38 4.96 5.69
CA LEU A 437 -25.32 5.88 5.29
C LEU A 437 -25.81 6.98 4.36
N ARG A 438 -26.99 6.81 3.72
CA ARG A 438 -27.61 7.82 2.85
C ARG A 438 -28.00 9.07 3.63
N THR A 439 -28.28 8.91 4.92
CA THR A 439 -28.71 10.00 5.81
C THR A 439 -27.77 10.23 7.00
N ASP A 440 -27.00 9.21 7.38
CA ASP A 440 -26.11 9.24 8.55
C ASP A 440 -24.71 8.67 8.23
N ARG A 441 -24.03 9.30 7.27
CA ARG A 441 -22.68 8.91 6.83
C ARG A 441 -21.61 8.94 7.94
N LEU A 442 -21.87 9.71 9.01
CA LEU A 442 -21.00 9.83 10.19
C LEU A 442 -21.52 9.01 11.39
N GLU A 443 -22.49 8.13 11.19
CA GLU A 443 -22.92 7.11 12.15
C GLU A 443 -23.23 7.69 13.56
N ARG A 444 -24.02 8.77 13.60
CA ARG A 444 -24.40 9.52 14.81
C ARG A 444 -25.74 9.10 15.42
N GLY A 445 -26.50 8.23 14.76
CA GLY A 445 -27.80 7.75 15.22
C GLY A 445 -27.74 6.79 16.42
N GLY A 446 -28.79 6.77 17.24
CA GLY A 446 -28.97 5.88 18.39
C GLY A 446 -28.68 6.52 19.75
N ASP A 447 -29.27 5.95 20.81
CA ASP A 447 -29.31 6.54 22.15
C ASP A 447 -28.07 6.27 23.01
N ARG A 448 -27.34 5.20 22.69
CA ARG A 448 -26.13 4.80 23.41
C ARG A 448 -24.86 5.28 22.70
N GLN A 449 -23.96 5.89 23.46
CA GLN A 449 -22.64 6.35 23.02
C GLN A 449 -21.53 5.70 23.83
N VAL A 450 -20.42 5.36 23.16
CA VAL A 450 -19.21 4.81 23.79
C VAL A 450 -18.00 5.53 23.22
N GLU A 451 -17.15 6.09 24.08
CA GLU A 451 -15.85 6.63 23.69
C GLU A 451 -14.86 5.48 23.45
N ILE A 452 -14.17 5.51 22.30
CA ILE A 452 -13.17 4.53 21.90
C ILE A 452 -11.78 5.19 21.78
N ALA A 453 -10.80 4.47 21.23
CA ALA A 453 -9.47 5.01 20.97
C ALA A 453 -9.54 6.32 20.14
N PHE A 454 -8.53 7.19 20.31
CA PHE A 454 -8.49 8.53 19.70
C PHE A 454 -9.64 9.47 20.12
N LYS A 455 -10.36 9.14 21.20
CA LYS A 455 -11.52 9.91 21.71
C LYS A 455 -12.67 10.00 20.70
N HIS A 456 -12.75 9.03 19.80
CA HIS A 456 -13.88 8.92 18.88
C HIS A 456 -15.12 8.42 19.64
N ILE A 457 -16.29 8.96 19.30
CA ILE A 457 -17.56 8.54 19.87
C ILE A 457 -18.24 7.60 18.90
N HIS A 458 -18.53 6.40 19.36
CA HIS A 458 -19.31 5.40 18.63
C HIS A 458 -20.75 5.45 19.13
N HIS A 459 -21.70 5.33 18.20
CA HIS A 459 -23.13 5.31 18.52
C HIS A 459 -23.71 3.91 18.32
N SER A 460 -24.92 3.68 18.81
CA SER A 460 -25.61 2.38 18.74
C SER A 460 -26.26 2.10 17.38
N GLY A 461 -26.54 3.14 16.59
CA GLY A 461 -27.25 3.01 15.32
C GLY A 461 -28.75 2.80 15.51
N LEU A 462 -29.41 2.40 14.43
CA LEU A 462 -30.86 2.16 14.39
C LEU A 462 -31.22 0.87 15.13
N PRO A 463 -32.28 0.86 15.99
CA PRO A 463 -32.77 -0.35 16.62
C PRO A 463 -33.32 -1.36 15.60
N ALA A 464 -33.10 -2.65 15.83
CA ALA A 464 -33.47 -3.72 14.88
C ALA A 464 -34.99 -3.84 14.67
N GLU A 465 -35.77 -3.50 15.69
CA GLU A 465 -37.22 -3.45 15.71
C GLU A 465 -37.79 -2.25 14.93
N GLU A 466 -37.00 -1.19 14.75
CA GLU A 466 -37.40 0.03 14.04
C GLU A 466 -37.02 0.04 12.56
N LEU A 467 -36.22 -0.94 12.10
CA LEU A 467 -35.82 -1.03 10.70
C LEU A 467 -37.02 -1.24 9.78
N ASP A 468 -37.11 -0.40 8.74
CA ASP A 468 -38.06 -0.60 7.65
C ASP A 468 -37.73 -1.89 6.84
N PRO A 469 -38.59 -2.32 5.90
CA PRO A 469 -38.36 -3.54 5.13
C PRO A 469 -37.08 -3.54 4.27
N GLU A 470 -36.62 -2.38 3.78
CA GLU A 470 -35.37 -2.27 3.02
C GLU A 470 -34.17 -2.40 3.96
N GLN A 471 -34.15 -1.61 5.02
CA GLN A 471 -33.11 -1.61 6.05
C GLN A 471 -32.94 -2.98 6.69
N ARG A 472 -34.04 -3.70 6.95
CA ARG A 472 -34.00 -5.05 7.51
C ARG A 472 -33.32 -6.04 6.56
N ARG A 473 -33.67 -6.02 5.27
CA ARG A 473 -33.02 -6.87 4.25
C ARG A 473 -31.53 -6.55 4.10
N ALA A 474 -31.18 -5.26 4.12
CA ALA A 474 -29.79 -4.83 4.06
C ALA A 474 -29.00 -5.30 5.30
N SER A 475 -29.56 -5.14 6.49
CA SER A 475 -28.97 -5.60 7.76
C SER A 475 -28.71 -7.11 7.73
N GLU A 476 -29.68 -7.91 7.28
CA GLU A 476 -29.55 -9.36 7.15
C GLU A 476 -28.46 -9.76 6.14
N ARG A 477 -28.43 -9.12 4.96
CA ARG A 477 -27.40 -9.39 3.93
C ARG A 477 -26.00 -9.03 4.43
N LEU A 478 -25.82 -7.84 5.00
CA LEU A 478 -24.52 -7.40 5.51
C LEU A 478 -24.07 -8.23 6.72
N GLN A 479 -25.01 -8.70 7.54
CA GLN A 479 -24.71 -9.65 8.62
C GLN A 479 -24.22 -10.99 8.06
N ALA A 480 -24.85 -11.51 7.00
CA ALA A 480 -24.40 -12.74 6.34
C ALA A 480 -22.97 -12.61 5.78
N ILE A 481 -22.60 -11.44 5.24
CA ILE A 481 -21.22 -11.15 4.81
C ILE A 481 -20.26 -11.19 6.00
N VAL A 482 -20.61 -10.55 7.12
CA VAL A 482 -19.79 -10.56 8.34
C VAL A 482 -19.61 -12.00 8.87
N ASP A 483 -20.67 -12.81 8.84
CA ASP A 483 -20.66 -14.19 9.32
C ASP A 483 -19.87 -15.13 8.39
N ALA A 484 -19.89 -14.89 7.07
CA ALA A 484 -19.08 -15.61 6.11
C ALA A 484 -17.57 -15.42 6.35
N HIS A 485 -17.18 -14.35 7.03
CA HIS A 485 -15.79 -14.06 7.43
C HIS A 485 -15.51 -14.42 8.90
N ALA A 486 -16.31 -15.29 9.51
CA ALA A 486 -16.00 -15.85 10.82
C ALA A 486 -14.65 -16.58 10.80
N TYR A 487 -13.94 -16.55 11.93
CA TYR A 487 -12.63 -17.18 12.04
C TYR A 487 -12.74 -18.70 11.99
N VAL A 488 -11.97 -19.31 11.10
CA VAL A 488 -11.80 -20.76 10.94
C VAL A 488 -10.32 -21.08 11.13
N ALA A 489 -10.02 -21.89 12.13
CA ALA A 489 -8.64 -22.26 12.47
C ALA A 489 -8.06 -23.25 11.46
N VAL A 490 -6.75 -23.14 11.21
CA VAL A 490 -5.99 -24.18 10.51
C VAL A 490 -5.89 -25.42 11.41
N THR A 491 -6.18 -26.59 10.84
CA THR A 491 -6.15 -27.89 11.53
C THR A 491 -5.09 -28.84 10.99
N ASP A 492 -4.70 -28.70 9.73
CA ASP A 492 -3.73 -29.59 9.08
C ASP A 492 -3.02 -28.88 7.93
N LEU A 493 -1.79 -29.31 7.63
CA LEU A 493 -1.03 -28.90 6.45
C LEU A 493 -0.63 -30.14 5.67
N LYS A 494 -0.74 -30.11 4.34
CA LYS A 494 -0.26 -31.21 3.49
C LYS A 494 0.78 -30.70 2.51
N LEU A 495 2.02 -31.03 2.79
CA LEU A 495 3.16 -30.69 1.98
C LEU A 495 3.40 -31.76 0.92
N SER A 496 3.63 -31.32 -0.31
CA SER A 496 3.92 -32.21 -1.44
C SER A 496 5.05 -31.66 -2.30
N ALA A 497 5.84 -32.57 -2.85
CA ALA A 497 6.88 -32.30 -3.83
C ALA A 497 6.55 -33.05 -5.12
N PRO A 498 6.94 -32.51 -6.31
CA PRO A 498 6.84 -33.26 -7.56
C PRO A 498 7.70 -34.54 -7.52
N ARG A 499 8.80 -34.52 -6.76
CA ARG A 499 9.69 -35.67 -6.50
C ARG A 499 10.50 -35.47 -5.23
N GLY A 500 10.97 -36.57 -4.63
CA GLY A 500 11.79 -36.54 -3.40
C GLY A 500 13.30 -36.33 -3.61
N THR A 501 13.73 -36.08 -4.85
CA THR A 501 15.13 -35.91 -5.23
C THR A 501 15.30 -34.68 -6.12
N ALA A 502 16.35 -33.89 -5.88
CA ALA A 502 16.76 -32.77 -6.74
C ALA A 502 18.24 -32.95 -7.12
N GLU A 503 18.64 -32.48 -8.30
CA GLU A 503 20.07 -32.38 -8.65
C GLU A 503 20.65 -31.03 -8.23
N VAL A 504 21.97 -30.96 -8.00
CA VAL A 504 22.63 -29.69 -7.70
C VAL A 504 22.35 -28.67 -8.81
N GLY A 505 21.90 -27.47 -8.41
CA GLY A 505 21.48 -26.39 -9.31
C GLY A 505 20.01 -26.46 -9.74
N GLU A 506 19.30 -27.53 -9.42
CA GLU A 506 17.87 -27.65 -9.71
C GLU A 506 17.02 -26.83 -8.73
N THR A 507 15.90 -26.30 -9.23
CA THR A 507 14.83 -25.74 -8.42
C THR A 507 13.56 -26.60 -8.52
N LEU A 508 12.97 -26.94 -7.38
CA LEU A 508 11.69 -27.65 -7.27
C LEU A 508 10.65 -26.74 -6.61
N THR A 509 9.45 -26.66 -7.18
CA THR A 509 8.32 -25.99 -6.52
C THR A 509 7.58 -27.00 -5.65
N LEU A 510 7.55 -26.74 -4.34
CA LEU A 510 6.76 -27.49 -3.37
C LEU A 510 5.38 -26.85 -3.23
N ALA A 511 4.35 -27.68 -3.04
CA ALA A 511 2.99 -27.22 -2.80
C ALA A 511 2.55 -27.57 -1.37
N CYS A 512 1.88 -26.63 -0.71
CA CYS A 512 1.30 -26.83 0.60
C CYS A 512 -0.21 -26.59 0.53
N GLN A 513 -1.00 -27.60 0.88
CA GLN A 513 -2.44 -27.44 1.08
C GLN A 513 -2.71 -27.13 2.55
N VAL A 514 -3.37 -26.00 2.82
CA VAL A 514 -3.86 -25.64 4.15
C VAL A 514 -5.27 -26.20 4.34
N LEU A 515 -5.52 -26.84 5.49
CA LEU A 515 -6.80 -27.46 5.80
C LEU A 515 -7.40 -26.92 7.11
N PRO A 516 -8.73 -26.68 7.15
CA PRO A 516 -9.65 -26.81 6.01
C PRO A 516 -9.40 -25.71 4.96
N ALA A 517 -9.90 -25.91 3.73
CA ALA A 517 -9.61 -25.01 2.60
C ALA A 517 -10.19 -23.60 2.78
N ASP A 518 -11.14 -23.43 3.71
CA ASP A 518 -11.75 -22.17 4.14
C ASP A 518 -11.13 -21.62 5.43
N ALA A 519 -10.00 -22.16 5.90
CA ALA A 519 -9.28 -21.62 7.05
C ALA A 519 -8.97 -20.13 6.82
N THR A 520 -9.08 -19.30 7.86
CA THR A 520 -8.93 -17.84 7.71
C THR A 520 -7.47 -17.45 7.42
N ARG A 521 -6.50 -18.11 8.06
CA ARG A 521 -5.09 -17.72 8.01
C ARG A 521 -4.25 -18.74 7.26
N GLN A 522 -4.38 -18.75 5.93
CA GLN A 522 -3.77 -19.77 5.06
C GLN A 522 -2.32 -19.48 4.66
N ASN A 523 -1.73 -18.40 5.18
CA ASN A 523 -0.32 -18.16 4.98
C ASN A 523 0.50 -19.28 5.67
N VAL A 524 1.73 -19.51 5.23
CA VAL A 524 2.63 -20.51 5.81
C VAL A 524 4.02 -19.95 6.03
N VAL A 525 4.81 -20.62 6.86
CA VAL A 525 6.24 -20.34 7.03
C VAL A 525 7.03 -21.55 6.57
N TRP A 526 7.93 -21.33 5.61
CA TRP A 526 8.81 -22.36 5.05
C TRP A 526 10.15 -22.38 5.78
N GLU A 527 10.65 -23.56 6.13
CA GLU A 527 11.95 -23.76 6.76
C GLU A 527 12.69 -24.94 6.12
N SER A 528 14.00 -24.80 5.92
CA SER A 528 14.89 -25.91 5.61
C SER A 528 15.81 -26.17 6.79
N SER A 529 15.99 -27.45 7.14
CA SER A 529 16.90 -27.87 8.21
C SER A 529 18.37 -27.67 7.87
N ASP A 530 18.71 -27.59 6.58
CA ASP A 530 20.08 -27.32 6.09
C ASP A 530 20.01 -26.52 4.78
N PRO A 531 19.91 -25.18 4.85
CA PRO A 531 19.86 -24.31 3.68
C PRO A 531 21.10 -24.40 2.78
N GLU A 532 22.24 -24.87 3.29
CA GLU A 532 23.46 -25.08 2.50
C GLU A 532 23.36 -26.34 1.62
N VAL A 533 22.46 -27.28 1.93
CA VAL A 533 22.11 -28.43 1.08
C VAL A 533 20.97 -28.05 0.14
N ALA A 534 19.88 -27.56 0.70
CA ALA A 534 18.73 -27.08 -0.07
C ALA A 534 18.05 -25.92 0.66
N SER A 535 17.98 -24.76 0.03
CA SER A 535 17.25 -23.60 0.57
C SER A 535 15.82 -23.59 0.05
N ILE A 536 14.88 -23.02 0.81
CA ILE A 536 13.51 -22.79 0.35
C ILE A 536 13.11 -21.34 0.59
N ASN A 537 12.43 -20.73 -0.39
CA ASN A 537 11.91 -19.37 -0.27
C ASN A 537 10.44 -19.34 0.16
N LYS A 538 9.89 -18.14 0.37
CA LYS A 538 8.50 -17.94 0.81
C LYS A 538 7.44 -18.42 -0.20
N PHE A 539 7.83 -18.63 -1.46
CA PHE A 539 6.96 -19.14 -2.52
C PHE A 539 6.93 -20.67 -2.59
N GLY A 540 7.61 -21.37 -1.67
CA GLY A 540 7.72 -22.83 -1.70
C GLY A 540 8.74 -23.34 -2.73
N GLU A 541 9.62 -22.49 -3.24
CA GLU A 541 10.62 -22.89 -4.23
C GLU A 541 11.90 -23.31 -3.52
N LEU A 542 12.25 -24.58 -3.68
CA LEU A 542 13.44 -25.20 -3.14
C LEU A 542 14.56 -25.17 -4.18
N THR A 543 15.72 -24.63 -3.84
CA THR A 543 16.94 -24.67 -4.66
C THR A 543 17.95 -25.62 -4.03
N ALA A 544 18.44 -26.59 -4.80
CA ALA A 544 19.43 -27.56 -4.37
C ALA A 544 20.86 -27.05 -4.63
N HIS A 545 21.70 -27.03 -3.59
CA HIS A 545 23.02 -26.40 -3.63
C HIS A 545 24.18 -27.38 -3.63
N ARG A 546 24.09 -28.46 -2.84
CA ARG A 546 25.15 -29.49 -2.77
C ARG A 546 24.57 -30.85 -2.39
N PRO A 547 25.27 -31.96 -2.72
CA PRO A 547 24.79 -33.29 -2.39
C PRO A 547 24.57 -33.47 -0.89
N GLY A 548 23.45 -34.08 -0.52
CA GLY A 548 23.08 -34.23 0.89
C GLY A 548 21.59 -34.52 1.10
N ARG A 549 21.13 -34.30 2.32
CA ARG A 549 19.71 -34.39 2.68
C ARG A 549 19.32 -33.17 3.51
N ALA A 550 18.17 -32.60 3.20
CA ALA A 550 17.56 -31.56 4.01
C ALA A 550 16.10 -31.93 4.27
N ARG A 551 15.62 -31.64 5.47
CA ARG A 551 14.18 -31.66 5.75
C ARG A 551 13.62 -30.28 5.47
N VAL A 552 12.52 -30.25 4.73
CA VAL A 552 11.73 -29.05 4.49
C VAL A 552 10.47 -29.16 5.32
N THR A 553 10.23 -28.16 6.16
CA THR A 553 9.06 -28.10 7.03
C THR A 553 8.25 -26.86 6.69
N VAL A 554 6.93 -27.04 6.60
CA VAL A 554 5.95 -25.94 6.58
C VAL A 554 5.30 -25.82 7.94
N PHE A 555 5.21 -24.61 8.46
CA PHE A 555 4.47 -24.28 9.67
C PHE A 555 3.27 -23.41 9.31
N SER A 556 2.13 -23.69 9.94
CA SER A 556 0.91 -22.89 9.78
C SER A 556 1.13 -21.51 10.38
N TRP A 557 0.87 -20.46 9.59
CA TRP A 557 1.01 -19.08 10.06
C TRP A 557 0.01 -18.76 11.18
N ASP A 558 -1.12 -19.45 11.21
CA ASP A 558 -2.25 -19.21 12.11
C ASP A 558 -1.88 -19.34 13.61
N ASP A 559 -1.22 -20.44 13.95
CA ASP A 559 -0.77 -20.79 15.31
C ASP A 559 0.71 -20.47 15.54
N ALA A 560 1.55 -20.50 14.51
CA ALA A 560 2.94 -20.03 14.61
C ALA A 560 3.02 -18.53 14.92
N ARG A 561 2.01 -17.75 14.45
CA ARG A 561 1.85 -16.31 14.62
C ARG A 561 3.17 -15.55 14.48
N PRO A 562 3.81 -15.62 13.29
CA PRO A 562 5.14 -15.07 13.13
C PRO A 562 5.14 -13.55 13.20
N LEU A 563 6.09 -13.00 13.97
CA LEU A 563 6.21 -11.58 14.27
C LEU A 563 7.63 -11.10 13.99
N ALA A 564 7.77 -10.06 13.19
CA ALA A 564 9.05 -9.38 12.97
C ALA A 564 9.08 -8.03 13.70
N ASP A 565 9.12 -8.10 15.04
CA ASP A 565 9.18 -6.94 15.95
C ASP A 565 10.40 -6.99 16.89
N ARG A 566 11.51 -7.61 16.44
CA ARG A 566 12.70 -7.95 17.25
C ARG A 566 12.45 -9.07 18.28
N SER A 567 11.51 -9.97 17.98
CA SER A 567 11.23 -11.19 18.75
C SER A 567 12.28 -12.29 18.53
N VAL A 568 12.43 -13.19 19.52
CA VAL A 568 13.12 -14.50 19.41
C VAL A 568 12.37 -15.56 20.24
N PRO A 569 12.00 -16.71 19.66
CA PRO A 569 12.03 -16.98 18.22
C PRO A 569 11.07 -16.03 17.47
N ALA A 570 11.27 -15.83 16.16
CA ALA A 570 10.38 -14.98 15.36
C ALA A 570 8.97 -15.58 15.23
N TYR A 571 8.82 -16.89 15.44
CA TYR A 571 7.55 -17.63 15.41
C TYR A 571 7.65 -18.93 16.21
N SER A 572 6.50 -19.48 16.61
CA SER A 572 6.41 -20.79 17.26
C SER A 572 6.52 -21.93 16.24
N ARG A 573 7.14 -23.04 16.65
CA ARG A 573 7.23 -24.29 15.86
C ARG A 573 6.37 -25.43 16.45
N ASP A 574 5.59 -25.15 17.48
CA ASP A 574 4.95 -26.17 18.32
C ASP A 574 3.57 -26.62 17.83
N GLY A 575 3.03 -26.03 16.77
CA GLY A 575 1.69 -26.37 16.27
C GLY A 575 1.67 -26.98 14.88
N VAL A 576 0.67 -26.63 14.07
CA VAL A 576 0.37 -27.37 12.83
C VAL A 576 1.51 -27.24 11.85
N SER A 577 2.08 -28.38 11.46
CA SER A 577 3.20 -28.44 10.53
C SER A 577 3.21 -29.75 9.75
N ASP A 578 3.87 -29.73 8.60
CA ASP A 578 4.16 -30.93 7.82
C ASP A 578 5.60 -30.87 7.29
N THR A 579 6.21 -32.02 7.08
CA THR A 579 7.64 -32.13 6.74
C THR A 579 7.88 -33.20 5.70
N LEU A 580 8.76 -32.89 4.74
CA LEU A 580 9.32 -33.87 3.82
C LEU A 580 10.85 -33.86 3.82
N GLU A 581 11.46 -34.97 3.42
CA GLU A 581 12.89 -35.07 3.17
C GLU A 581 13.16 -34.87 1.67
N VAL A 582 14.08 -33.96 1.33
CA VAL A 582 14.63 -33.82 -0.02
C VAL A 582 16.05 -34.38 -0.03
N ARG A 583 16.33 -35.23 -1.00
CA ARG A 583 17.68 -35.73 -1.27
C ARG A 583 18.28 -34.98 -2.45
N VAL A 584 19.46 -34.41 -2.26
CA VAL A 584 20.19 -33.75 -3.34
C VAL A 584 21.21 -34.73 -3.89
N GLY A 585 21.03 -35.10 -5.16
CA GLY A 585 21.95 -35.94 -5.94
C GLY A 585 23.26 -35.22 -6.25
N GLY A 586 24.31 -36.00 -6.52
CA GLY A 586 25.53 -35.49 -7.14
C GLY A 586 25.48 -35.80 -8.63
N SER A 587 25.73 -34.78 -9.46
CA SER A 587 25.80 -34.90 -10.93
C SER A 587 26.84 -35.89 -11.40
#